data_AF-A0A8J7ASR3-F1
#
_entry.id   AF-A0A8J7ASR3-F1
#
_cell.length_a   1.000
_cell.length_b   1.000
_cell.length_c   1.000
_cell.angle_alpha   90.00
_cell.angle_beta   90.00
_cell.angle_gamma   90.00
#
_symmetry.space_group_name_H-M   'P 1'
#
loop_
_entity.id
_entity.type
_entity.pdbx_description
1 polymer ?
#
loop_
_entity_poly.entity_id
_entity_poly.type
_entity_poly.pdbx_seq_one_letter_code
_entity_poly.pdbx_strand_id
1 'polypeptide(L)'
;MRQSYQDWKGQSIEAKRAQLRGESKDLPVPVHIQKEPPFWDVFPENPGVFKLVVQARALGILRLEENRSTKEKVIRYTRETVIGAENVEIASSWEEAVQVLEVLACRPDKEAIQRQVSAKLADADQQAQDKPALYDQLMNYLKQREAELEKVGGSDSPDYKREATIIQDLITSEMQSDNKSKATVIHVITPEKPPDEPSEEPPIPNIPSVEPFVVAAANVFCTECGMQNPAR
;
A
#
# COMPACT_ATOMS: atom_id res chain seq x y z
N MET A 1 -13.33 24.76 2.39
CA MET A 1 -13.49 24.38 3.81
C MET A 1 -12.80 23.05 4.12
N ARG A 2 -13.11 21.94 3.43
CA ARG A 2 -12.40 20.65 3.62
C ARG A 2 -10.88 20.73 3.42
N GLN A 3 -10.43 21.40 2.34
CA GLN A 3 -9.00 21.54 2.07
C GLN A 3 -8.26 22.30 3.18
N SER A 4 -8.77 23.47 3.58
CA SER A 4 -8.16 24.28 4.66
C SER A 4 -8.09 23.53 5.99
N TYR A 5 -9.08 22.70 6.29
CA TYR A 5 -9.05 21.82 7.46
C TYR A 5 -8.02 20.70 7.32
N GLN A 6 -7.94 20.04 6.16
CA GLN A 6 -6.94 19.01 5.90
C GLN A 6 -5.51 19.58 5.96
N ASP A 7 -5.30 20.78 5.43
CA ASP A 7 -4.02 21.48 5.48
C ASP A 7 -3.65 21.83 6.94
N TRP A 8 -4.60 22.39 7.71
CA TRP A 8 -4.41 22.66 9.14
C TRP A 8 -4.13 21.39 9.94
N LYS A 9 -4.85 20.29 9.67
CA LYS A 9 -4.65 18.99 10.32
C LYS A 9 -3.27 18.44 9.97
N GLY A 10 -2.83 18.54 8.72
CA GLY A 10 -1.49 18.16 8.28
C GLY A 10 -0.39 18.94 9.00
N GLN A 11 -0.50 20.27 9.03
CA GLN A 11 0.45 21.13 9.76
C GLN A 11 0.48 20.81 11.26
N SER A 12 -0.68 20.53 11.85
CA SER A 12 -0.79 20.15 13.27
C SER A 12 -0.09 18.82 13.56
N ILE A 13 -0.25 17.83 12.69
CA ILE A 13 0.40 16.52 12.81
C ILE A 13 1.92 16.66 12.67
N GLU A 14 2.39 17.40 11.67
CA GLU A 14 3.82 17.65 11.49
C GLU A 14 4.44 18.37 12.69
N ALA A 15 3.76 19.38 13.23
CA ALA A 15 4.20 20.12 14.40
C ALA A 15 4.27 19.21 15.64
N LYS A 16 3.24 18.39 15.89
CA LYS A 16 3.26 17.40 16.99
C LYS A 16 4.40 16.39 16.84
N ARG A 17 4.64 15.88 15.63
CA ARG A 17 5.75 14.93 15.36
C ARG A 17 7.12 15.58 15.50
N ALA A 18 7.27 16.84 15.12
CA ALA A 18 8.48 17.60 15.36
C ALA A 18 8.74 17.75 16.87
N GLN A 19 7.72 18.11 17.65
CA GLN A 19 7.81 18.20 19.11
C GLN A 19 8.19 16.86 19.75
N LEU A 20 7.63 15.74 19.28
CA LEU A 20 8.00 14.39 19.74
C LEU A 20 9.46 14.02 19.43
N ARG A 21 10.02 14.57 18.34
CA ARG A 21 11.45 14.42 17.98
C ARG A 21 12.37 15.42 18.71
N GLY A 22 11.82 16.28 19.56
CA GLY A 22 12.57 17.32 20.27
C GLY A 22 12.79 18.60 19.47
N GLU A 23 12.15 18.75 18.31
CA GLU A 23 12.20 19.96 17.48
C GLU A 23 11.15 20.98 17.96
N SER A 24 11.53 22.26 18.05
CA SER A 24 10.60 23.37 18.31
C SER A 24 9.88 23.73 17.02
N LYS A 25 8.65 23.23 16.85
CA LYS A 25 7.71 23.67 15.80
C LYS A 25 6.40 24.10 16.46
N ASP A 26 5.97 25.31 16.16
CA ASP A 26 4.72 25.85 16.69
C ASP A 26 3.51 25.15 16.07
N LEU A 27 2.48 24.94 16.90
CA LEU A 27 1.21 24.43 16.41
C LEU A 27 0.53 25.51 15.54
N PRO A 28 -0.04 25.14 14.38
CA PRO A 28 -0.72 26.11 13.52
C PRO A 28 -1.94 26.68 14.24
N VAL A 29 -2.25 27.94 13.97
CA VAL A 29 -3.43 28.62 14.53
C VAL A 29 -4.68 27.79 14.20
N PRO A 30 -5.47 27.38 15.21
CA PRO A 30 -6.72 26.66 14.99
C PRO A 30 -7.62 27.44 14.02
N VAL A 31 -7.99 26.79 12.92
CA VAL A 31 -8.99 27.35 12.02
C VAL A 31 -10.28 27.45 12.82
N HIS A 32 -10.83 28.67 12.98
CA HIS A 32 -12.11 28.88 13.65
C HIS A 32 -13.22 28.28 12.78
N ILE A 33 -13.47 26.99 12.96
CA ILE A 33 -14.68 26.36 12.47
C ILE A 33 -15.77 26.95 13.35
N GLN A 34 -16.63 27.81 12.80
CA GLN A 34 -17.81 28.28 13.51
C GLN A 34 -18.54 27.04 14.07
N LYS A 35 -18.52 26.89 15.39
CA LYS A 35 -19.39 26.05 16.23
C LYS A 35 -19.85 24.77 15.53
N GLU A 36 -19.16 23.65 15.79
CA GLU A 36 -19.45 22.30 15.28
C GLU A 36 -20.67 22.24 14.36
N PRO A 37 -20.47 22.44 13.05
CA PRO A 37 -21.57 22.35 12.12
C PRO A 37 -22.17 20.93 12.27
N PRO A 38 -23.50 20.73 12.24
CA PRO A 38 -24.14 19.40 12.23
C PRO A 38 -23.77 18.54 11.00
N PHE A 39 -22.75 18.97 10.24
CA PHE A 39 -22.27 18.41 8.99
C PHE A 39 -21.05 17.50 9.18
N TRP A 40 -20.61 17.21 10.40
CA TRP A 40 -19.57 16.20 10.62
C TRP A 40 -20.03 14.79 10.20
N ASP A 41 -21.34 14.59 10.11
CA ASP A 41 -22.00 13.40 9.56
C ASP A 41 -22.09 13.39 8.00
N VAL A 42 -21.52 14.40 7.31
CA VAL A 42 -21.75 14.65 5.86
C VAL A 42 -20.56 14.25 4.98
N PHE A 43 -19.39 13.96 5.55
CA PHE A 43 -18.26 13.48 4.75
C PHE A 43 -18.01 12.00 5.04
N PRO A 44 -18.51 11.10 4.17
CA PRO A 44 -18.16 9.70 4.31
C PRO A 44 -16.64 9.56 4.24
N GLU A 45 -16.11 8.74 5.16
CA GLU A 45 -14.72 8.30 5.10
C GLU A 45 -14.39 7.72 3.73
N ASN A 46 -13.14 7.85 3.31
CA ASN A 46 -12.68 7.22 2.09
C ASN A 46 -12.69 5.69 2.30
N PRO A 47 -13.52 4.93 1.55
CA PRO A 47 -13.68 3.49 1.77
C PRO A 47 -12.36 2.73 1.53
N GLY A 48 -11.48 3.23 0.67
CA GLY A 48 -10.17 2.64 0.44
C GLY A 48 -9.21 2.84 1.61
N VAL A 49 -9.28 3.99 2.30
CA VAL A 49 -8.48 4.25 3.50
C VAL A 49 -9.03 3.45 4.68
N PHE A 50 -10.35 3.41 4.85
CA PHE A 50 -11.00 2.58 5.85
C PHE A 50 -10.62 1.09 5.68
N LYS A 51 -10.74 0.56 4.46
CA LYS A 51 -10.31 -0.80 4.12
C LYS A 51 -8.85 -1.04 4.50
N LEU A 52 -7.94 -0.12 4.15
CA LEU A 52 -6.53 -0.23 4.50
C LEU A 52 -6.31 -0.29 6.03
N VAL A 53 -7.00 0.56 6.80
CA VAL A 53 -6.90 0.58 8.26
C VAL A 53 -7.38 -0.74 8.88
N VAL A 54 -8.52 -1.26 8.40
CA VAL A 54 -9.05 -2.55 8.87
C VAL A 54 -8.09 -3.70 8.55
N GLN A 55 -7.58 -3.77 7.32
CA GLN A 55 -6.61 -4.78 6.91
C GLN A 55 -5.32 -4.68 7.73
N ALA A 56 -4.76 -3.48 7.88
CA ALA A 56 -3.53 -3.26 8.65
C ALA A 56 -3.71 -3.59 10.13
N ARG A 57 -4.90 -3.33 10.71
CA ARG A 57 -5.22 -3.71 12.08
C ARG A 57 -5.33 -5.23 12.24
N ALA A 58 -6.06 -5.89 11.35
CA ALA A 58 -6.21 -7.35 11.38
C ALA A 58 -4.87 -8.08 11.20
N LEU A 59 -3.99 -7.53 10.35
CA LEU A 59 -2.64 -8.04 10.12
C LEU A 59 -1.63 -7.67 11.22
N GLY A 60 -2.04 -6.90 12.24
CA GLY A 60 -1.17 -6.47 13.35
C GLY A 60 -0.10 -5.46 12.96
N ILE A 61 -0.24 -4.79 11.81
CA ILE A 61 0.64 -3.70 11.36
C ILE A 61 0.32 -2.43 12.15
N LEU A 62 -0.96 -2.06 12.21
CA LEU A 62 -1.46 -1.01 13.10
C LEU A 62 -1.82 -1.60 14.45
N ARG A 63 -1.23 -1.05 15.52
CA ARG A 63 -1.39 -1.53 16.90
C ARG A 63 -1.84 -0.40 17.80
N LEU A 64 -2.80 -0.69 18.67
CA LEU A 64 -3.20 0.20 19.76
C LEU A 64 -2.27 -0.07 20.95
N GLU A 65 -1.45 0.91 21.30
CA GLU A 65 -0.47 0.82 22.38
C GLU A 65 -0.60 2.00 23.33
N GLU A 66 -0.11 1.85 24.57
CA GLU A 66 0.00 2.97 25.49
C GLU A 66 1.36 3.66 25.30
N ASN A 67 1.34 4.97 25.06
CA ASN A 67 2.55 5.76 25.04
C ASN A 67 3.12 5.83 26.46
N ARG A 68 4.36 5.35 26.65
CA ARG A 68 5.02 5.32 27.96
C ARG A 68 5.22 6.73 28.55
N SER A 69 5.42 7.75 27.70
CA SER A 69 5.67 9.12 28.17
C SER A 69 4.37 9.85 28.52
N THR A 70 3.35 9.79 27.64
CA THR A 70 2.09 10.53 27.85
C THR A 70 1.02 9.72 28.57
N LYS A 71 1.17 8.40 28.69
CA LYS A 71 0.16 7.45 29.22
C LYS A 71 -1.14 7.41 28.42
N GLU A 72 -1.12 7.94 27.20
CA GLU A 72 -2.26 7.96 26.31
C GLU A 72 -2.26 6.73 25.40
N LYS A 73 -3.46 6.28 25.03
CA LYS A 73 -3.63 5.25 24.00
C LYS A 73 -3.38 5.86 22.63
N VAL A 74 -2.49 5.24 21.86
CA VAL A 74 -2.06 5.68 20.54
C VAL A 74 -2.00 4.51 19.58
N ILE A 75 -2.39 4.76 18.34
CA ILE A 75 -2.26 3.83 17.22
C ILE A 75 -0.92 4.07 16.56
N ARG A 76 -0.13 3.01 16.43
CA ARG A 76 1.22 3.05 15.90
C ARG A 76 1.42 2.00 14.82
N TYR A 77 2.36 2.30 13.92
CA TYR A 77 2.98 1.30 13.04
C TYR A 77 4.50 1.45 13.13
N THR A 78 5.22 0.39 12.76
CA THR A 78 6.69 0.41 12.72
C THR A 78 7.12 0.55 11.27
N ARG A 79 8.10 1.41 10.99
CA ARG A 79 8.73 1.50 9.67
C ARG A 79 10.23 1.34 9.79
N GLU A 80 10.84 0.79 8.75
CA GLU A 80 12.29 0.71 8.64
C GLU A 80 12.83 2.02 8.08
N THR A 81 13.84 2.57 8.75
CA THR A 81 14.60 3.74 8.30
C THR A 81 16.07 3.38 8.24
N VAL A 82 16.88 4.23 7.62
CA VAL A 82 18.35 4.07 7.53
C VAL A 82 19.03 3.92 8.90
N ILE A 83 18.38 4.40 9.97
CA ILE A 83 18.91 4.41 11.34
C ILE A 83 18.35 3.23 12.16
N GLY A 84 17.39 2.48 11.61
CA GLY A 84 16.73 1.34 12.24
C GLY A 84 15.20 1.42 12.21
N ALA A 85 14.55 0.55 12.97
CA ALA A 85 13.10 0.51 13.09
C ALA A 85 12.58 1.69 13.94
N GLU A 86 11.69 2.49 13.36
CA GLU A 86 11.04 3.63 14.00
C GLU A 86 9.55 3.32 14.24
N ASN A 87 9.06 3.60 15.45
CA ASN A 87 7.62 3.53 15.74
C ASN A 87 6.98 4.89 15.50
N VAL A 88 6.04 4.95 14.55
CA VAL A 88 5.36 6.17 14.15
C VAL A 88 3.96 6.20 14.73
N GLU A 89 3.63 7.30 15.41
CA GLU A 89 2.29 7.58 15.93
C GLU A 89 1.39 8.13 14.82
N ILE A 90 0.21 7.52 14.66
CA ILE A 90 -0.79 7.91 13.68
C ILE A 90 -1.90 8.74 14.33
N ALA A 91 -2.55 8.19 15.35
CA ALA A 91 -3.76 8.77 15.93
C ALA A 91 -4.04 8.23 17.33
N SER A 92 -4.99 8.82 18.05
CA SER A 92 -5.42 8.34 19.38
C SER A 92 -6.66 7.41 19.30
N SER A 93 -7.38 7.41 18.17
CA SER A 93 -8.53 6.53 17.92
C SER A 93 -8.53 5.98 16.48
N TRP A 94 -9.27 4.89 16.25
CA TRP A 94 -9.34 4.24 14.94
C TRP A 94 -10.04 5.11 13.89
N GLU A 95 -11.05 5.86 14.30
CA GLU A 95 -11.77 6.84 13.47
C GLU A 95 -10.83 7.97 13.08
N GLU A 96 -10.02 8.47 14.02
CA GLU A 96 -9.03 9.48 13.74
C GLU A 96 -7.93 8.94 12.81
N ALA A 97 -7.52 7.69 12.94
CA ALA A 97 -6.52 7.08 12.07
C ALA A 97 -6.94 7.08 10.60
N VAL A 98 -8.21 6.76 10.31
CA VAL A 98 -8.78 6.83 8.95
C VAL A 98 -8.67 8.26 8.41
N GLN A 99 -9.07 9.25 9.21
CA GLN A 99 -9.01 10.65 8.80
C GLN A 99 -7.58 11.17 8.62
N VAL A 100 -6.65 10.77 9.49
CA VAL A 100 -5.24 11.16 9.42
C VAL A 100 -4.62 10.64 8.12
N LEU A 101 -4.88 9.39 7.76
CA LEU A 101 -4.34 8.79 6.53
C LEU A 101 -4.96 9.36 5.23
N GLU A 102 -6.04 10.14 5.32
CA GLU A 102 -6.55 10.95 4.21
C GLU A 102 -5.79 12.27 4.01
N VAL A 103 -5.07 12.75 5.03
CA VAL A 103 -4.34 14.02 4.97
C VAL A 103 -3.11 13.88 4.09
N LEU A 104 -2.88 14.85 3.20
CA LEU A 104 -1.77 14.84 2.25
C LEU A 104 -0.40 14.70 2.92
N ALA A 105 -0.18 15.38 4.05
CA ALA A 105 1.05 15.27 4.84
C ALA A 105 1.33 13.84 5.35
N CYS A 106 0.29 13.02 5.51
CA CYS A 106 0.37 11.63 5.96
C CYS A 106 0.36 10.62 4.80
N ARG A 107 0.45 11.07 3.54
CA ARG A 107 0.58 10.17 2.39
C ARG A 107 1.74 9.17 2.53
N PRO A 108 2.96 9.56 3.00
CA PRO A 108 4.04 8.60 3.20
C PRO A 108 3.69 7.50 4.21
N ASP A 109 2.92 7.84 5.26
CA ASP A 109 2.47 6.86 6.25
C ASP A 109 1.48 5.87 5.63
N LYS A 110 0.50 6.39 4.87
CA LYS A 110 -0.46 5.55 4.14
C LYS A 110 0.25 4.59 3.20
N GLU A 111 1.22 5.07 2.44
CA GLU A 111 2.00 4.23 1.52
C GLU A 111 2.84 3.17 2.26
N ALA A 112 3.47 3.54 3.38
CA ALA A 112 4.26 2.61 4.17
C ALA A 112 3.38 1.48 4.75
N ILE A 113 2.21 1.83 5.30
CA ILE A 113 1.24 0.86 5.81
C ILE A 113 0.74 -0.04 4.67
N GLN A 114 0.40 0.55 3.52
CA GLN A 114 -0.03 -0.21 2.34
C GLN A 114 1.03 -1.19 1.86
N ARG A 115 2.31 -0.79 1.80
CA ARG A 115 3.41 -1.68 1.45
C ARG A 115 3.55 -2.85 2.43
N GLN A 116 3.42 -2.60 3.74
CA GLN A 116 3.48 -3.67 4.75
C GLN A 116 2.30 -4.63 4.65
N VAL A 117 1.09 -4.12 4.39
CA VAL A 117 -0.10 -4.94 4.16
C VAL A 117 0.13 -5.82 2.93
N SER A 118 0.53 -5.23 1.81
CA SER A 118 0.81 -5.97 0.58
C SER A 118 1.91 -7.01 0.74
N ALA A 119 2.98 -6.69 1.47
CA ALA A 119 4.06 -7.63 1.75
C ALA A 119 3.55 -8.84 2.56
N LYS A 120 2.81 -8.63 3.64
CA LYS A 120 2.25 -9.73 4.45
C LYS A 120 1.31 -10.64 3.67
N LEU A 121 0.51 -10.06 2.77
CA LEU A 121 -0.38 -10.85 1.92
C LEU A 121 0.42 -11.63 0.86
N ALA A 122 1.41 -11.00 0.23
CA ALA A 122 2.28 -11.65 -0.75
C ALA A 122 3.10 -12.80 -0.14
N ASP A 123 3.61 -12.64 1.08
CA ASP A 123 4.35 -13.68 1.80
C ASP A 123 3.47 -14.90 2.06
N ALA A 124 2.21 -14.68 2.48
CA ALA A 124 1.24 -15.74 2.70
C ALA A 124 0.83 -16.46 1.39
N ASP A 125 0.83 -15.76 0.26
CA ASP A 125 0.57 -16.37 -1.05
C ASP A 125 1.75 -17.20 -1.56
N GLN A 126 2.99 -16.75 -1.31
CA GLN A 126 4.21 -17.48 -1.70
C GLN A 126 4.39 -18.76 -0.87
N GLN A 127 4.03 -18.72 0.41
CA GLN A 127 4.15 -19.84 1.33
C GLN A 127 2.76 -20.46 1.54
N ALA A 128 2.40 -21.48 0.75
CA ALA A 128 1.08 -22.13 0.86
C ALA A 128 0.75 -22.64 2.28
N GLN A 129 1.76 -22.87 3.13
CA GLN A 129 1.61 -23.25 4.54
C GLN A 129 1.16 -22.10 5.45
N ASP A 130 1.32 -20.85 5.04
CA ASP A 130 0.97 -19.65 5.80
C ASP A 130 -0.47 -19.19 5.56
N LYS A 131 -1.14 -19.68 4.51
CA LYS A 131 -2.56 -19.39 4.24
C LYS A 131 -3.49 -19.76 5.41
N PRO A 132 -3.39 -20.95 6.04
CA PRO A 132 -4.15 -21.27 7.25
C PRO A 132 -3.85 -20.31 8.41
N ALA A 133 -2.59 -19.92 8.62
CA ALA A 133 -2.21 -19.00 9.68
C ALA A 133 -2.78 -17.59 9.46
N LEU A 134 -2.75 -17.11 8.22
CA LEU A 134 -3.38 -15.85 7.82
C LEU A 134 -4.89 -15.90 8.07
N TYR A 135 -5.55 -16.99 7.66
CA TYR A 135 -6.98 -17.18 7.92
C TYR A 135 -7.30 -17.13 9.42
N ASP A 136 -6.57 -17.88 10.24
CA ASP A 136 -6.76 -17.89 11.69
C ASP A 136 -6.53 -16.51 12.30
N GLN A 137 -5.53 -15.77 11.83
CA GLN A 137 -5.27 -14.39 12.26
C GLN A 137 -6.46 -13.48 11.96
N LEU A 138 -7.00 -13.53 10.74
CA LEU A 138 -8.16 -12.73 10.32
C LEU A 138 -9.43 -13.10 11.10
N MET A 139 -9.64 -14.39 11.38
CA MET A 139 -10.76 -14.84 12.19
C MET A 139 -10.62 -14.45 13.66
N ASN A 140 -9.41 -14.49 14.20
CA ASN A 140 -9.14 -14.03 15.57
C ASN A 140 -9.35 -12.54 15.72
N TYR A 141 -9.00 -11.74 14.70
CA TYR A 141 -9.34 -10.33 14.65
C TYR A 141 -10.85 -10.10 14.78
N LEU A 142 -11.67 -10.82 14.00
CA LEU A 142 -13.13 -10.68 14.08
C LEU A 142 -13.67 -11.07 15.45
N LYS A 143 -13.22 -12.19 16.02
CA LYS A 143 -13.62 -12.60 17.39
C LYS A 143 -13.28 -11.53 18.42
N GLN A 144 -12.10 -10.92 18.32
CA GLN A 144 -11.71 -9.83 19.20
C GLN A 144 -12.62 -8.61 19.00
N ARG A 145 -12.94 -8.24 17.75
CA ARG A 145 -13.83 -7.10 17.48
C ARG A 145 -15.26 -7.33 17.96
N GLU A 146 -15.78 -8.54 17.84
CA GLU A 146 -17.08 -8.90 18.41
C GLU A 146 -17.10 -8.66 19.92
N ALA A 147 -16.07 -9.10 20.65
CA ALA A 147 -15.95 -8.87 22.08
C ALA A 147 -15.79 -7.38 22.45
N GLU A 148 -14.99 -6.63 21.67
CA GLU A 148 -14.82 -5.18 21.88
C GLU A 148 -16.14 -4.41 21.68
N LEU A 149 -17.03 -4.91 20.83
CA LEU A 149 -18.31 -4.29 20.47
C LEU A 149 -19.51 -4.89 21.20
N GLU A 150 -19.30 -5.81 22.15
CA GLU A 150 -20.37 -6.55 22.84
C GLU A 150 -21.46 -5.62 23.41
N LYS A 151 -21.06 -4.50 24.02
CA LYS A 151 -21.99 -3.51 24.60
C LYS A 151 -22.85 -2.75 23.58
N VAL A 152 -22.45 -2.75 22.32
CA VAL A 152 -23.15 -2.06 21.21
C VAL A 152 -23.71 -3.05 20.19
N GLY A 153 -23.86 -4.32 20.59
CA GLY A 153 -24.47 -5.37 19.77
C GLY A 153 -23.49 -6.42 19.21
N GLY A 154 -22.20 -6.34 19.54
CA GLY A 154 -21.20 -7.34 19.14
C GLY A 154 -21.15 -7.54 17.63
N SER A 155 -21.40 -8.78 17.19
CA SER A 155 -21.45 -9.14 15.77
C SER A 155 -22.63 -8.53 15.00
N ASP A 156 -23.66 -8.06 15.71
CA ASP A 156 -24.80 -7.38 15.09
C ASP A 156 -24.59 -5.88 14.88
N SER A 157 -23.55 -5.30 15.48
CA SER A 157 -23.24 -3.88 15.34
C SER A 157 -22.89 -3.51 13.89
N PRO A 158 -23.26 -2.29 13.43
CA PRO A 158 -22.97 -1.85 12.07
C PRO A 158 -21.46 -1.77 11.79
N ASP A 159 -20.67 -1.39 12.80
CA ASP A 159 -19.22 -1.31 12.68
C ASP A 159 -18.59 -2.69 12.51
N TYR A 160 -19.05 -3.69 13.28
CA TYR A 160 -18.61 -5.07 13.08
C TYR A 160 -18.95 -5.56 11.67
N LYS A 161 -20.18 -5.36 11.21
CA LYS A 161 -20.63 -5.84 9.89
C LYS A 161 -19.81 -5.23 8.74
N ARG A 162 -19.47 -3.95 8.84
CA ARG A 162 -18.58 -3.26 7.89
C ARG A 162 -17.19 -3.88 7.87
N GLU A 163 -16.57 -4.06 9.03
CA GLU A 163 -15.24 -4.66 9.14
C GLU A 163 -15.23 -6.13 8.70
N ALA A 164 -16.23 -6.92 9.12
CA ALA A 164 -16.39 -8.31 8.75
C ALA A 164 -16.51 -8.50 7.24
N THR A 165 -17.22 -7.61 6.54
CA THR A 165 -17.29 -7.63 5.07
C THR A 165 -15.91 -7.45 4.45
N ILE A 166 -15.12 -6.49 4.93
CA ILE A 166 -13.75 -6.24 4.43
C ILE A 166 -12.84 -7.45 4.68
N ILE A 167 -12.95 -8.07 5.85
CA ILE A 167 -12.15 -9.24 6.20
C ILE A 167 -12.58 -10.46 5.39
N GLN A 168 -13.87 -10.66 5.17
CA GLN A 168 -14.39 -11.75 4.35
C GLN A 168 -13.96 -11.59 2.88
N ASP A 169 -14.01 -10.36 2.35
CA ASP A 169 -13.52 -10.05 1.01
C ASP A 169 -12.03 -10.36 0.89
N LEU A 170 -11.23 -10.02 1.91
CA LEU A 170 -9.80 -10.33 1.97
C LEU A 170 -9.55 -11.83 2.00
N ILE A 171 -10.24 -12.58 2.87
CA ILE A 171 -10.12 -14.05 2.92
C ILE A 171 -10.47 -14.63 1.55
N THR A 172 -11.54 -14.14 0.92
CA THR A 172 -12.00 -14.63 -0.37
C THR A 172 -10.97 -14.34 -1.46
N SER A 173 -10.33 -13.16 -1.47
CA SER A 173 -9.29 -12.83 -2.46
C SER A 173 -8.06 -13.73 -2.33
N GLU A 174 -7.53 -13.91 -1.12
CA GLU A 174 -6.28 -14.66 -0.92
C GLU A 174 -6.48 -16.19 -1.06
N MET A 175 -7.63 -16.71 -0.63
CA MET A 175 -7.92 -18.16 -0.70
C MET A 175 -8.32 -18.62 -2.11
N GLN A 176 -8.80 -17.71 -2.98
CA GLN A 176 -9.15 -18.06 -4.37
C GLN A 176 -7.99 -17.93 -5.36
N SER A 177 -6.86 -17.34 -4.95
CA SER A 177 -5.65 -17.19 -5.78
C SER A 177 -5.07 -18.52 -6.29
N ASP A 178 -5.40 -19.65 -5.66
CA ASP A 178 -4.95 -20.99 -6.08
C ASP A 178 -5.47 -21.41 -7.48
N ASN A 179 -6.54 -20.78 -7.98
CA ASN A 179 -7.09 -21.06 -9.32
C ASN A 179 -6.61 -20.11 -10.43
N LYS A 180 -5.83 -19.06 -10.11
CA LYS A 180 -5.34 -18.08 -11.10
C LYS A 180 -3.94 -18.38 -11.65
N SER A 181 -3.19 -19.28 -11.02
CA SER A 181 -1.81 -19.60 -11.40
C SER A 181 -1.72 -20.82 -12.33
N LYS A 182 -2.37 -20.75 -13.51
CA LYS A 182 -2.05 -21.63 -14.65
C LYS A 182 -2.29 -20.92 -15.99
N ALA A 183 -1.58 -19.82 -16.23
CA ALA A 183 -1.32 -19.38 -17.60
C ALA A 183 -0.02 -18.58 -17.66
N THR A 184 0.90 -19.06 -18.50
CA THR A 184 2.12 -18.41 -18.99
C THR A 184 3.39 -18.60 -18.15
N VAL A 185 3.94 -19.82 -18.24
CA VAL A 185 5.40 -20.00 -18.27
C VAL A 185 5.79 -20.08 -19.75
N ILE A 186 6.35 -19.00 -20.31
CA ILE A 186 7.13 -19.12 -21.54
C ILE A 186 8.51 -19.61 -21.10
N HIS A 187 8.72 -20.92 -21.24
CA HIS A 187 10.06 -21.51 -21.17
C HIS A 187 10.85 -21.05 -22.39
N VAL A 188 11.77 -20.10 -22.21
CA VAL A 188 12.88 -19.90 -23.15
C VAL A 188 13.96 -20.90 -22.76
N ILE A 189 14.02 -22.00 -23.51
CA ILE A 189 15.10 -22.97 -23.42
C ILE A 189 16.34 -22.34 -24.07
N THR A 190 17.34 -21.97 -23.27
CA THR A 190 18.69 -21.65 -23.74
C THR A 190 19.59 -22.80 -23.29
N PRO A 191 20.23 -23.56 -24.18
CA PRO A 191 21.20 -24.58 -23.77
C PRO A 191 22.59 -23.96 -23.61
N GLU A 192 23.16 -24.09 -22.41
CA GLU A 192 24.58 -23.91 -22.13
C GLU A 192 25.42 -25.01 -22.78
N LYS A 193 26.57 -24.64 -23.34
CA LYS A 193 27.73 -25.53 -23.52
C LYS A 193 29.03 -24.74 -23.32
N PRO A 194 29.94 -25.17 -22.44
CA PRO A 194 31.35 -24.75 -22.45
C PRO A 194 32.27 -25.93 -22.86
N PRO A 195 33.61 -25.78 -22.80
CA PRO A 195 34.50 -25.03 -23.68
C PRO A 195 35.42 -25.98 -24.48
N ASP A 196 36.07 -25.52 -25.56
CA ASP A 196 37.37 -26.05 -26.02
C ASP A 196 37.98 -25.11 -27.11
N GLU A 197 39.19 -24.63 -26.84
CA GLU A 197 40.16 -24.03 -27.77
C GLU A 197 41.12 -25.14 -28.29
N PRO A 198 42.07 -24.97 -29.26
CA PRO A 198 42.53 -23.74 -29.94
C PRO A 198 42.85 -23.86 -31.47
N SER A 199 43.26 -22.72 -32.05
CA SER A 199 44.30 -22.52 -33.11
C SER A 199 43.99 -22.84 -34.59
N GLU A 200 43.89 -21.80 -35.44
CA GLU A 200 44.92 -21.37 -36.43
C GLU A 200 44.35 -20.33 -37.44
N GLU A 201 45.09 -19.22 -37.60
CA GLU A 201 45.02 -18.13 -38.60
C GLU A 201 45.50 -18.57 -40.01
N PRO A 202 45.64 -17.69 -41.05
CA PRO A 202 44.86 -16.56 -41.63
C PRO A 202 44.72 -16.79 -43.20
N PRO A 203 44.55 -15.83 -44.18
CA PRO A 203 44.50 -14.36 -44.15
C PRO A 203 43.46 -13.62 -45.05
N ILE A 204 43.40 -12.31 -44.78
CA ILE A 204 42.78 -11.12 -45.41
C ILE A 204 43.14 -10.97 -46.92
N PRO A 205 42.43 -10.17 -47.77
CA PRO A 205 42.58 -8.69 -47.79
C PRO A 205 41.40 -7.81 -48.28
N ASN A 206 41.35 -6.56 -47.76
CA ASN A 206 40.82 -5.30 -48.35
C ASN A 206 39.30 -5.18 -48.63
N ILE A 207 38.60 -4.07 -48.36
CA ILE A 207 38.76 -2.67 -48.82
C ILE A 207 37.94 -1.74 -47.87
N PRO A 208 38.32 -0.45 -47.67
CA PRO A 208 37.65 0.48 -46.76
C PRO A 208 36.53 1.30 -47.43
N SER A 209 35.66 1.93 -46.60
CA SER A 209 35.38 3.37 -46.58
C SER A 209 33.90 3.82 -46.51
N VAL A 210 33.69 4.88 -45.73
CA VAL A 210 32.64 5.95 -45.73
C VAL A 210 31.21 5.66 -45.21
N GLU A 211 30.96 6.18 -44.00
CA GLU A 211 29.94 7.15 -43.55
C GLU A 211 28.57 7.39 -44.28
N PRO A 212 27.59 7.98 -43.56
CA PRO A 212 26.18 7.57 -43.57
C PRO A 212 25.29 8.41 -44.48
N PHE A 213 24.18 7.84 -44.96
CA PHE A 213 23.05 8.64 -45.44
C PHE A 213 21.71 7.93 -45.28
N VAL A 214 20.68 8.77 -45.26
CA VAL A 214 19.41 8.65 -44.58
C VAL A 214 18.29 8.13 -45.52
N VAL A 215 17.18 7.75 -44.88
CA VAL A 215 15.77 7.72 -45.36
C VAL A 215 15.33 6.48 -46.17
N ALA A 216 14.40 5.69 -45.61
CA ALA A 216 13.00 5.67 -46.06
C ALA A 216 12.19 4.47 -45.49
N ALA A 217 11.24 4.83 -44.62
CA ALA A 217 9.87 4.31 -44.49
C ALA A 217 9.58 2.87 -44.95
N ALA A 218 9.51 1.94 -44.00
CA ALA A 218 8.67 0.76 -44.12
C ALA A 218 7.32 1.05 -43.46
N ASN A 219 6.33 1.48 -44.25
CA ASN A 219 4.93 1.48 -43.82
C ASN A 219 4.47 0.02 -43.71
N VAL A 220 4.31 -0.45 -42.48
CA VAL A 220 3.75 -1.78 -42.19
C VAL A 220 2.26 -1.75 -42.51
N PHE A 221 1.87 -2.44 -43.58
CA PHE A 221 0.46 -2.69 -43.91
C PHE A 221 -0.06 -3.85 -43.07
N CYS A 222 -1.16 -3.65 -42.35
CA CYS A 222 -1.87 -4.73 -41.66
C CYS A 222 -2.80 -5.44 -42.65
N THR A 223 -2.57 -6.74 -42.88
CA THR A 223 -3.34 -7.58 -43.81
C THR A 223 -4.70 -8.05 -43.27
N GLU A 224 -5.11 -7.63 -42.07
CA GLU A 224 -6.41 -8.01 -41.48
C GLU A 224 -7.43 -6.88 -41.37
N CYS A 225 -7.07 -5.60 -41.55
CA CYS A 225 -8.03 -4.50 -41.37
C CYS A 225 -7.98 -3.33 -42.37
N GLY A 226 -7.09 -3.35 -43.38
CA GLY A 226 -7.21 -2.51 -44.58
C GLY A 226 -7.19 -0.98 -44.39
N MET A 227 -6.82 -0.45 -43.22
CA MET A 227 -6.66 0.99 -42.99
C MET A 227 -5.20 1.37 -42.69
N GLN A 228 -4.71 2.43 -43.33
CA GLN A 228 -3.44 3.08 -43.00
C GLN A 228 -3.61 3.89 -41.72
N ASN A 229 -2.71 3.71 -40.75
CA ASN A 229 -2.64 4.61 -39.60
C ASN A 229 -1.91 5.90 -40.02
N PRO A 230 -2.53 7.10 -39.90
CA PRO A 230 -1.83 8.35 -40.16
C PRO A 230 -0.86 8.65 -39.02
N ALA A 231 0.43 8.74 -39.32
CA ALA A 231 1.42 9.25 -38.38
C ALA A 231 1.30 10.79 -38.29
N ARG A 232 0.94 11.30 -37.11
CA ARG A 232 1.35 12.63 -36.63
C ARG A 232 1.60 12.57 -35.14
#